data_AF-A0A554IQ23-F1
#
_entry.id   AF-A0A554IQ23-F1
#
_cell.length_a   1.000
_cell.length_b   1.000
_cell.length_c   1.000
_cell.angle_alpha   90.00
_cell.angle_beta   90.00
_cell.angle_gamma   90.00
#
_symmetry.space_group_name_H-M   'P 1'
#
loop_
_entity.id
_entity.type
_entity.pdbx_description
1 polymer ?
#
loop_
_entity_poly.entity_id
_entity_poly.type
_entity_poly.pdbx_seq_one_letter_code
_entity_poly.pdbx_strand_id
1 'polypeptide(L)'
;MKLMDTNEDKDAGGSELIYPELSYEITGVCFFAHNTLGPYAREKQYGDIIEERLKEERIPYKREMAISTSGNIVDFLVDGKIILES
;
A
#
# COMPACT_ATOMS: atom_id res chain seq x y z
N MET A 1 -1.07 22.96 -19.68
CA MET A 1 0.00 22.47 -18.78
C MET A 1 0.02 20.97 -18.94
N LYS A 2 1.04 20.41 -19.61
CA LYS A 2 1.14 18.97 -19.86
C LYS A 2 1.64 18.35 -18.56
N LEU A 3 0.82 17.53 -17.90
CA LEU A 3 1.30 16.68 -16.81
C LEU A 3 2.37 15.77 -17.44
N MET A 4 3.57 15.77 -16.87
CA MET A 4 4.60 14.83 -17.26
C MET A 4 4.19 13.46 -16.73
N ASP A 5 3.90 12.53 -17.63
CA ASP A 5 3.80 11.12 -17.29
C ASP A 5 5.20 10.63 -16.90
N THR A 6 5.45 10.51 -15.59
CA THR A 6 6.72 10.00 -15.05
C THR A 6 6.89 8.49 -15.22
N ASN A 7 5.88 7.82 -15.80
CA ASN A 7 5.89 6.40 -16.12
C ASN A 7 6.28 6.12 -17.58
N GLU A 8 6.80 7.09 -18.33
CA GLU A 8 7.44 6.78 -19.62
C GLU A 8 8.64 5.86 -19.38
N ASP A 9 8.59 4.67 -19.98
CA ASP A 9 9.65 3.66 -20.02
C ASP A 9 10.98 4.28 -20.45
N LYS A 10 11.79 4.67 -19.46
CA LYS A 10 13.19 4.99 -19.66
C LYS A 10 13.97 3.71 -19.55
N ASP A 11 14.18 3.06 -20.69
CA ASP A 11 15.27 2.10 -20.91
C ASP A 11 16.61 2.77 -20.60
N ALA A 12 16.99 2.74 -19.33
CA ALA A 12 18.24 3.30 -18.83
C ALA A 12 18.82 2.39 -17.73
N GLY A 13 19.05 1.12 -18.03
CA GLY A 13 19.94 0.22 -17.26
C GLY A 13 19.59 -0.02 -15.79
N GLY A 14 18.43 0.42 -15.32
CA GLY A 14 17.87 0.17 -13.99
C GLY A 14 16.83 -0.93 -14.06
N SER A 15 16.69 -1.72 -12.99
CA SER A 15 15.66 -2.75 -12.88
C SER A 15 14.26 -2.18 -13.16
N GLU A 16 13.47 -2.88 -13.98
CA GLU A 16 12.06 -2.59 -14.23
C GLU A 16 11.31 -2.41 -12.91
N LEU A 17 10.47 -1.38 -12.82
CA LEU A 17 9.67 -1.11 -11.64
C LEU A 17 8.58 -2.18 -11.52
N ILE A 18 8.61 -2.94 -10.43
CA ILE A 18 7.66 -4.04 -10.22
C ILE A 18 6.38 -3.49 -9.57
N TYR A 19 5.23 -3.83 -10.15
CA TYR A 19 3.89 -3.41 -9.71
C TYR A 19 3.71 -1.88 -9.56
N PRO A 20 3.99 -1.08 -10.61
CA PRO A 20 3.93 0.37 -10.52
C PRO A 20 2.53 0.89 -10.19
N GLU A 21 1.48 0.32 -10.79
CA GLU A 21 0.09 0.74 -10.57
C GLU A 21 -0.37 0.41 -9.15
N LEU A 22 -0.17 -0.84 -8.72
CA LEU A 22 -0.56 -1.27 -7.37
C LEU A 22 0.18 -0.47 -6.29
N SER A 23 1.47 -0.17 -6.51
CA SER A 23 2.26 0.65 -5.59
C SER A 23 1.74 2.08 -5.51
N TYR A 24 1.32 2.66 -6.64
CA TYR A 24 0.72 3.98 -6.70
C TYR A 24 -0.63 4.03 -5.96
N GLU A 25 -1.47 3.02 -6.14
CA GLU A 25 -2.76 2.89 -5.45
C GLU A 25 -2.57 2.77 -3.93
N ILE A 26 -1.69 1.86 -3.46
CA ILE A 26 -1.38 1.69 -2.04
C ILE A 26 -0.83 2.99 -1.44
N THR A 27 0.03 3.70 -2.17
CA THR A 27 0.55 4.99 -1.73
C THR A 27 -0.57 6.01 -1.51
N GLY A 28 -1.56 6.05 -2.41
CA GLY A 28 -2.77 6.85 -2.25
C GLY A 28 -3.57 6.50 -0.99
N VAL A 29 -3.70 5.20 -0.69
CA VAL A 29 -4.34 4.70 0.55
C VAL A 29 -3.60 5.19 1.80
N CYS A 30 -2.27 5.10 1.82
CA CYS A 30 -1.45 5.57 2.95
C CYS A 30 -1.57 7.08 3.16
N PHE A 31 -1.56 7.87 2.08
CA PHE A 31 -1.79 9.31 2.18
C PHE A 31 -3.20 9.64 2.68
N PHE A 32 -4.21 8.90 2.23
CA PHE A 32 -5.57 9.06 2.76
C PHE A 32 -5.63 8.81 4.26
N ALA A 33 -5.01 7.73 4.75
CA ALA A 33 -4.97 7.42 6.18
C ALA A 33 -4.26 8.53 6.98
N HIS A 34 -3.10 8.99 6.50
CA HIS A 34 -2.34 10.07 7.14
C HIS A 34 -3.12 11.39 7.15
N ASN A 35 -3.77 11.77 6.05
CA ASN A 35 -4.54 13.01 5.96
C ASN A 35 -5.80 12.97 6.84
N THR A 36 -6.35 11.78 7.06
CA THR A 36 -7.54 11.57 7.90
C THR A 36 -7.21 11.58 9.38
N LEU A 37 -6.15 10.87 9.79
CA LEU A 37 -5.82 10.66 11.21
C LEU A 37 -4.80 11.67 11.74
N GLY A 38 -3.87 12.11 10.89
CA GLY A 38 -2.72 12.91 11.27
C GLY A 38 -1.67 12.16 12.06
N PRO A 39 -0.65 12.89 12.56
CA PRO A 39 0.39 12.31 13.41
C PRO A 39 -0.17 11.86 14.77
N TYR A 40 0.52 10.93 15.43
CA TYR A 40 0.21 10.39 16.77
C TYR A 40 -1.04 9.49 16.90
N ALA A 41 -1.74 9.19 15.81
CA ALA A 41 -2.75 8.15 15.85
C ALA A 41 -2.10 6.78 16.10
N ARG A 42 -2.85 5.89 16.77
CA ARG A 42 -2.37 4.54 17.11
C ARG A 42 -2.32 3.67 15.85
N GLU A 43 -1.40 2.72 15.82
CA GLU A 43 -1.27 1.67 14.80
C GLU A 43 -2.62 1.04 14.44
N LYS A 44 -3.41 0.61 15.43
CA LYS A 44 -4.76 0.09 15.20
C LYS A 44 -5.67 1.03 14.41
N GLN A 45 -5.61 2.34 14.67
CA GLN A 45 -6.45 3.32 13.97
C GLN A 45 -6.01 3.47 12.51
N TYR A 46 -4.70 3.47 12.25
CA TYR A 46 -4.16 3.44 10.90
C TYR A 46 -4.60 2.18 10.16
N GLY A 47 -4.44 1.01 10.77
CA GLY A 47 -4.91 -0.26 10.20
C GLY A 47 -6.41 -0.25 9.88
N ASP A 48 -7.26 0.26 10.77
CA ASP A 48 -8.71 0.34 10.55
C ASP A 48 -9.07 1.25 9.35
N ILE A 49 -8.43 2.43 9.24
CA ILE A 49 -8.68 3.37 8.13
C ILE A 49 -8.10 2.85 6.80
N ILE A 50 -6.94 2.20 6.83
CA ILE A 50 -6.34 1.56 5.65
C ILE A 50 -7.26 0.44 5.15
N GLU A 51 -7.76 -0.41 6.06
CA GLU A 51 -8.68 -1.50 5.70
C GLU A 51 -9.97 -0.96 5.06
N GLU A 52 -10.56 0.09 5.65
CA GLU A 52 -11.75 0.76 5.10
C GLU A 52 -11.47 1.27 3.68
N ARG A 53 -10.36 1.98 3.48
CA ARG A 53 -10.02 2.56 2.18
C ARG A 53 -9.70 1.49 1.12
N LEU A 54 -9.01 0.41 1.49
CA LEU A 54 -8.77 -0.72 0.57
C LEU A 54 -10.08 -1.37 0.11
N LYS A 55 -11.08 -1.50 1.00
CA LYS A 55 -12.43 -1.99 0.63
C LYS A 55 -13.13 -1.06 -0.35
N GLU A 56 -13.07 0.26 -0.12
CA GLU A 56 -13.68 1.27 -1.00
C GLU A 56 -13.10 1.23 -2.41
N GLU A 57 -11.78 1.17 -2.51
CA GLU A 57 -11.04 1.08 -3.78
C GLU A 57 -11.12 -0.33 -4.41
N ARG A 58 -11.74 -1.29 -3.71
CA ARG A 58 -11.87 -2.70 -4.12
C ARG A 58 -10.52 -3.39 -4.39
N ILE A 59 -9.48 -2.97 -3.67
CA ILE A 59 -8.15 -3.59 -3.74
C ILE A 59 -8.17 -4.85 -2.87
N PRO A 60 -7.86 -6.05 -3.39
CA PRO A 60 -7.85 -7.27 -2.59
C PRO A 60 -6.76 -7.23 -1.51
N TYR A 61 -7.03 -7.72 -0.31
CA TYR A 61 -6.00 -7.87 0.73
C TYR A 61 -6.35 -8.97 1.74
N LYS A 62 -5.37 -9.32 2.59
CA LYS A 62 -5.56 -10.08 3.83
C LYS A 62 -4.99 -9.29 4.99
N ARG A 63 -5.80 -9.06 6.03
CA ARG A 63 -5.39 -8.36 7.26
C ARG A 63 -4.81 -9.35 8.28
N GLU A 64 -3.82 -8.92 9.07
CA GLU A 64 -3.19 -9.68 10.16
C GLU A 64 -2.77 -11.11 9.72
N MET A 65 -1.98 -11.18 8.66
CA MET A 65 -1.60 -12.46 8.03
C MET A 65 -0.32 -13.03 8.66
N ALA A 66 -0.41 -14.22 9.25
CA ALA A 66 0.74 -14.91 9.80
C ALA A 66 1.68 -15.41 8.69
N ILE A 67 2.96 -14.99 8.74
CA ILE A 67 3.99 -15.47 7.82
C ILE A 67 4.54 -16.81 8.31
N SER A 68 4.01 -17.90 7.74
CA SER A 68 4.53 -19.25 7.92
C SER A 68 4.68 -19.61 9.42
N THR A 69 5.73 -20.36 9.78
CA THR A 69 6.04 -20.78 11.15
C THR A 69 6.92 -19.78 11.90
N SER A 70 7.18 -18.60 11.36
CA SER A 70 8.08 -17.62 11.98
C SER A 70 7.49 -16.96 13.23
N GLY A 71 6.17 -16.98 13.37
CA GLY A 71 5.43 -16.23 14.39
C GLY A 71 5.22 -14.76 14.03
N ASN A 72 5.78 -14.27 12.92
CA ASN A 72 5.54 -12.91 12.43
C ASN A 72 4.14 -12.80 11.84
N ILE A 73 3.46 -11.69 12.11
CA ILE A 73 2.16 -11.35 11.57
C ILE A 73 2.33 -10.01 10.87
N VAL A 74 1.96 -9.94 9.59
CA VAL A 74 1.95 -8.68 8.84
C VAL A 74 0.59 -8.03 8.92
N ASP A 75 0.58 -6.70 8.91
CA ASP A 75 -0.67 -5.94 8.97
C ASP A 75 -1.54 -6.24 7.74
N PHE A 76 -0.96 -6.14 6.54
CA PHE A 76 -1.67 -6.40 5.29
C PHE A 76 -0.81 -7.11 4.24
N LEU A 77 -1.38 -8.14 3.60
CA LEU A 77 -0.94 -8.65 2.31
C LEU A 77 -1.90 -8.17 1.22
N VAL A 78 -1.48 -7.20 0.42
CA VAL A 78 -2.26 -6.55 -0.64
C VAL A 78 -2.05 -7.27 -1.97
N ASP A 79 -3.16 -7.62 -2.62
CA ASP A 79 -3.28 -8.34 -3.89
C ASP A 79 -2.41 -9.60 -4.03
N GLY A 80 -2.04 -10.19 -2.89
CA GLY A 80 -1.11 -11.33 -2.83
C GLY A 80 0.32 -11.00 -3.27
N LYS A 81 0.68 -9.71 -3.41
CA LYS A 81 1.93 -9.24 -4.01
C LYS A 81 2.77 -8.38 -3.07
N ILE A 82 2.14 -7.46 -2.34
CA ILE A 82 2.82 -6.45 -1.52
C ILE A 82 2.43 -6.62 -0.06
N ILE A 83 3.43 -6.58 0.83
CA ILE A 83 3.21 -6.48 2.28
C ILE A 83 3.23 -5.00 2.65
N LEU A 84 2.23 -4.56 3.44
CA LEU A 84 2.10 -3.20 3.96
C LEU A 84 2.05 -3.25 5.49
N GLU A 85 2.86 -2.42 6.14
CA GLU A 85 2.98 -2.25 7.60
C GLU A 85 2.62 -0.81 7.97
N SER A 86 1.87 -0.60 9.06
CA SER A 86 1.20 0.68 9.40
C SER A 86 1.71 1.42 10.64
#